data_AF-A0A1Q5PI94-F1
#
_entry.id   AF-A0A1Q5PI94-F1
#
_cell.length_a   1.000
_cell.length_b   1.000
_cell.length_c   1.000
_cell.angle_alpha   90.00
_cell.angle_beta   90.00
_cell.angle_gamma   90.00
#
_symmetry.space_group_name_H-M   'P 1'
#
loop_
_entity.id
_entity.type
_entity.pdbx_description
1 polymer ?
#
loop_
_entity_poly.entity_id
_entity_poly.type
_entity_poly.pdbx_seq_one_letter_code
_entity_poly.pdbx_strand_id
1 'polypeptide(L)'
;MESLTDLDALSGKEVTQALALHDLTYGWLEQVLFRVEEVWLAVRVNADTDEIILAILPELDTEALERQFSFTQIANQRKTIAWLRRMTNQYGYEDGFQLAFDDAEGTHVQLLAEASQLRLIVFREY
;
A
#
# COMPACT_ATOMS: atom_id res chain seq x y z
N MET A 1 -11.98 -6.60 -12.29
CA MET A 1 -12.47 -5.38 -11.62
C MET A 1 -12.86 -5.81 -10.21
N GLU A 2 -11.88 -5.90 -9.32
CA GLU A 2 -12.13 -6.20 -7.89
C GLU A 2 -12.85 -4.99 -7.29
N SER A 3 -13.94 -5.28 -6.59
CA SER A 3 -15.04 -4.36 -6.33
C SER A 3 -14.62 -3.27 -5.33
N LEU A 4 -15.08 -2.03 -5.58
CA LEU A 4 -15.03 -0.91 -4.62
C LEU A 4 -15.49 -1.29 -3.20
N THR A 5 -16.31 -2.33 -3.08
CA THR A 5 -16.86 -2.85 -1.83
C THR A 5 -15.82 -3.41 -0.86
N ASP A 6 -14.65 -3.85 -1.34
CA ASP A 6 -13.72 -4.59 -0.48
C ASP A 6 -12.72 -3.68 0.26
N LEU A 7 -12.41 -2.49 -0.27
CA LEU A 7 -11.49 -1.54 0.39
C LEU A 7 -12.16 -0.80 1.55
N ASP A 8 -13.41 -0.35 1.37
CA ASP A 8 -14.13 0.37 2.43
C ASP A 8 -14.31 -0.50 3.69
N ALA A 9 -14.38 -1.82 3.52
CA ALA A 9 -14.43 -2.80 4.61
C ALA A 9 -13.16 -2.83 5.48
N LEU A 10 -12.04 -2.27 4.99
CA LEU A 10 -10.80 -2.12 5.75
C LEU A 10 -10.81 -0.89 6.66
N SER A 11 -11.76 0.03 6.50
CA SER A 11 -11.89 1.19 7.39
C SER A 11 -12.26 0.74 8.80
N GLY A 12 -11.63 1.34 9.82
CA GLY A 12 -11.78 0.95 11.22
C GLY A 12 -11.00 -0.32 11.61
N LYS A 13 -10.26 -0.94 10.68
CA LYS A 13 -9.43 -2.12 10.94
C LYS A 13 -8.02 -1.74 11.38
N GLU A 14 -7.39 -2.59 12.16
CA GLU A 14 -6.01 -2.38 12.62
C GLU A 14 -4.99 -2.84 11.59
N VAL A 15 -4.08 -1.94 11.22
CA VAL A 15 -2.83 -2.27 10.54
C VAL A 15 -1.79 -2.66 11.57
N THR A 16 -1.33 -3.91 11.51
CA THR A 16 -0.36 -4.46 12.49
C THR A 16 1.06 -4.50 11.95
N GLN A 17 1.23 -4.52 10.63
CA GLN A 17 2.52 -4.52 9.95
C GLN A 17 2.42 -3.73 8.64
N ALA A 18 3.49 -3.03 8.28
CA ALA A 18 3.64 -2.39 6.97
C ALA A 18 5.03 -2.71 6.41
N LEU A 19 5.10 -3.25 5.20
CA LEU A 19 6.33 -3.70 4.55
C LEU A 19 6.49 -3.02 3.19
N ALA A 20 7.66 -2.46 2.94
CA ALA A 20 8.11 -1.99 1.63
C ALA A 20 8.94 -3.09 0.96
N LEU A 21 8.54 -3.48 -0.25
CA LEU A 21 9.17 -4.53 -1.05
C LEU A 21 9.87 -3.87 -2.23
N HIS A 22 11.20 -3.99 -2.24
CA HIS A 22 12.03 -3.42 -3.29
C HIS A 22 12.57 -4.51 -4.20
N ASP A 23 12.61 -4.24 -5.49
CA ASP A 23 13.20 -5.17 -6.45
C ASP A 23 14.67 -5.44 -6.13
N LEU A 24 15.13 -6.66 -6.42
CA LEU A 24 16.50 -7.08 -6.09
C LEU A 24 17.56 -6.53 -7.07
N THR A 25 17.15 -6.03 -8.24
CA THR A 25 18.06 -5.61 -9.31
C THR A 25 18.48 -4.14 -9.14
N TYR A 26 17.51 -3.26 -8.91
CA TYR A 26 17.70 -1.81 -8.86
C TYR A 26 17.37 -1.20 -7.49
N GLY A 27 16.68 -1.93 -6.62
CA GLY A 27 16.26 -1.45 -5.29
C GLY A 27 15.08 -0.48 -5.34
N TRP A 28 14.32 -0.47 -6.43
CA TRP A 28 13.10 0.31 -6.60
C TRP A 28 11.96 -0.27 -5.79
N LEU A 29 11.17 0.60 -5.18
CA LEU A 29 9.97 0.20 -4.46
C LEU A 29 8.90 -0.21 -5.47
N GLU A 30 8.58 -1.49 -5.55
CA GLU A 30 7.56 -2.00 -6.48
C GLU A 30 6.23 -2.29 -5.77
N GLN A 31 6.30 -2.62 -4.48
CA GLN A 31 5.14 -3.04 -3.72
C GLN A 31 5.22 -2.60 -2.25
N VAL A 32 4.07 -2.24 -1.69
CA VAL A 32 3.87 -2.02 -0.26
C VAL A 32 2.75 -2.91 0.24
N LEU A 33 2.98 -3.56 1.37
CA LEU A 33 2.06 -4.48 2.02
C LEU A 33 1.63 -3.92 3.37
N PHE A 34 0.34 -3.92 3.64
CA PHE A 34 -0.23 -3.63 4.95
C PHE A 34 -0.94 -4.87 5.46
N ARG A 35 -0.56 -5.35 6.64
CA ARG A 35 -1.29 -6.42 7.33
C ARG A 35 -2.46 -5.80 8.08
N VAL A 36 -3.66 -6.02 7.58
CA VAL A 36 -4.91 -5.50 8.14
C VAL A 36 -5.67 -6.67 8.77
N GLU A 37 -5.67 -6.76 10.10
CA GLU A 37 -6.17 -7.94 10.83
C GLU A 37 -5.60 -9.27 10.27
N GLU A 38 -6.46 -10.09 9.65
CA GLU A 38 -6.14 -11.42 9.10
C GLU A 38 -5.82 -11.39 7.59
N VAL A 39 -5.90 -10.23 6.93
CA VAL A 39 -5.64 -10.08 5.49
C VAL A 39 -4.46 -9.15 5.22
N TRP A 40 -3.97 -9.19 3.99
CA TRP A 40 -2.95 -8.30 3.48
C TRP A 40 -3.50 -7.40 2.39
N LEU A 41 -3.43 -6.09 2.60
CA LEU A 41 -3.61 -5.12 1.54
C LEU A 41 -2.28 -4.93 0.81
N ALA A 42 -2.23 -5.35 -0.45
CA ALA A 42 -1.09 -5.15 -1.33
C ALA A 42 -1.35 -3.96 -2.26
N VAL A 43 -0.40 -3.03 -2.29
CA VAL A 43 -0.35 -1.89 -3.19
C VAL A 43 0.87 -2.06 -4.07
N ARG A 44 0.71 -2.19 -5.37
CA ARG A 44 1.82 -2.38 -6.33
C ARG A 44 1.68 -1.47 -7.53
N VAL A 45 2.76 -1.23 -8.25
CA VAL A 45 2.72 -0.54 -9.54
C VAL A 45 2.67 -1.55 -10.69
N ASN A 46 1.90 -1.25 -11.73
CA ASN A 46 2.00 -1.93 -13.00
C ASN A 46 3.12 -1.27 -13.82
N ALA A 47 4.23 -1.98 -14.02
CA ALA A 47 5.37 -1.42 -14.75
C ALA A 47 5.04 -1.03 -16.20
N ASP A 48 4.06 -1.69 -16.83
CA ASP A 48 3.68 -1.45 -18.22
C ASP A 48 2.73 -0.23 -18.37
N THR A 49 1.88 0.02 -17.38
CA THR A 49 0.85 1.08 -17.45
C THR A 49 1.09 2.27 -16.53
N ASP A 50 2.08 2.18 -15.63
CA ASP A 50 2.36 3.16 -14.58
C ASP A 50 1.13 3.45 -13.69
N GLU A 51 0.34 2.41 -13.42
CA GLU A 51 -0.86 2.48 -12.59
C GLU A 51 -0.67 1.76 -11.26
N ILE A 52 -1.33 2.24 -10.23
CA ILE A 52 -1.45 1.51 -8.96
C ILE A 52 -2.46 0.38 -9.13
N ILE A 53 -2.07 -0.80 -8.64
CA ILE A 53 -2.93 -1.95 -8.46
C ILE A 53 -3.07 -2.22 -6.96
N LEU A 54 -4.32 -2.34 -6.50
CA LEU A 54 -4.68 -2.74 -5.15
C LEU A 54 -5.23 -4.16 -5.16
N ALA A 55 -4.75 -5.00 -4.25
CA ALA A 55 -5.24 -6.36 -4.05
C ALA A 55 -5.35 -6.67 -2.57
N ILE A 56 -6.40 -7.40 -2.18
CA ILE A 56 -6.56 -7.92 -0.83
C ILE A 56 -6.26 -9.42 -0.88
N LEU A 57 -5.22 -9.84 -0.17
CA LEU A 57 -4.74 -11.20 -0.14
C LEU A 57 -5.08 -11.83 1.22
N PRO A 58 -5.75 -13.00 1.25
CA PRO A 58 -6.06 -13.68 2.50
C PRO A 58 -4.81 -14.23 3.19
N GLU A 59 -3.79 -14.58 2.41
CA GLU A 59 -2.52 -15.08 2.90
C GLU A 59 -1.38 -14.57 2.03
N LEU A 60 -0.16 -14.62 2.58
CA LEU A 60 1.05 -14.15 1.93
C LEU A 60 2.08 -15.27 1.94
N ASP A 61 2.57 -15.66 0.77
CA ASP A 61 3.71 -16.55 0.65
C ASP A 61 5.00 -15.73 0.87
N THR A 62 5.44 -15.67 2.13
CA THR A 62 6.64 -14.92 2.52
C THR A 62 7.89 -15.47 1.86
N GLU A 63 7.98 -16.80 1.64
CA GLU A 63 9.16 -17.42 1.04
C GLU A 63 9.27 -17.06 -0.45
N ALA A 64 8.15 -17.05 -1.17
CA ALA A 64 8.12 -16.62 -2.56
C ALA A 64 8.50 -15.14 -2.70
N LEU A 65 8.07 -14.29 -1.77
CA LEU A 65 8.43 -12.87 -1.77
C LEU A 65 9.90 -12.67 -1.42
N GLU A 66 10.47 -13.44 -0.49
CA GLU A 66 11.88 -13.34 -0.10
C GLU A 66 12.87 -13.69 -1.20
N ARG A 67 12.42 -14.46 -2.19
CA ARG A 67 13.22 -14.75 -3.38
C ARG A 67 13.18 -13.64 -4.43
N GLN A 68 12.19 -12.75 -4.37
CA GLN A 68 11.91 -11.75 -5.40
C GLN A 68 12.19 -10.32 -4.95
N PHE A 69 12.11 -10.05 -3.64
CA PHE A 69 12.20 -8.71 -3.09
C PHE A 69 13.13 -8.65 -1.89
N SER A 70 13.70 -7.46 -1.69
CA SER A 70 14.25 -7.07 -0.40
C SER A 70 13.18 -6.33 0.41
N PHE A 71 13.10 -6.61 1.72
CA PHE A 71 12.07 -6.04 2.59
C PHE A 71 12.64 -4.93 3.44
N THR A 72 11.83 -3.90 3.65
CA THR A 72 12.03 -2.92 4.70
C THR A 72 10.73 -2.75 5.46
N GLN A 73 10.79 -2.88 6.78
CA GLN A 73 9.64 -2.60 7.62
C GLN A 73 9.43 -1.09 7.71
N ILE A 74 8.23 -0.62 7.34
CA ILE A 74 7.88 0.80 7.34
C ILE A 74 7.45 1.22 8.75
N ALA A 75 6.73 0.36 9.47
CA ALA A 75 6.30 0.62 10.84
C ALA A 75 5.99 -0.67 11.64
N ASN A 76 6.15 -0.58 12.96
CA ASN A 76 5.86 -1.67 13.92
C ASN A 76 4.69 -1.33 14.85
N GLN A 77 4.12 -0.13 14.70
CA GLN A 77 3.03 0.34 15.55
C GLN A 77 1.70 -0.07 14.97
N ARG A 78 0.81 -0.60 15.82
CA ARG A 78 -0.58 -0.87 15.47
C ARG A 78 -1.30 0.45 15.29
N LYS A 79 -1.95 0.64 14.14
CA LYS A 79 -2.71 1.84 13.82
C LYS A 79 -4.02 1.49 13.15
N THR A 80 -5.11 2.12 13.56
CA THR A 80 -6.44 1.90 12.97
C THR A 80 -6.57 2.71 11.70
N ILE A 81 -7.17 2.15 10.65
CA ILE A 81 -7.43 2.86 9.41
C ILE A 81 -8.62 3.81 9.62
N ALA A 82 -8.41 5.11 9.44
CA ALA A 82 -9.49 6.10 9.44
C ALA A 82 -10.26 6.05 8.11
N TRP A 83 -9.52 6.13 7.00
CA TRP A 83 -10.08 6.06 5.65
C TRP A 83 -9.01 5.64 4.63
N LEU A 84 -9.47 5.16 3.48
CA LEU A 84 -8.64 4.84 2.32
C LEU A 84 -9.18 5.59 1.10
N ARG A 85 -8.30 5.95 0.17
CA ARG A 85 -8.67 6.67 -1.04
C ARG A 85 -7.82 6.24 -2.23
N ARG A 86 -8.48 5.91 -3.33
CA ARG A 86 -7.83 5.81 -4.65
C ARG A 86 -7.69 7.21 -5.25
N MET A 87 -6.52 7.50 -5.80
CA MET A 87 -6.25 8.73 -6.53
C MET A 87 -6.27 8.39 -8.01
N THR A 88 -7.04 9.14 -8.77
CA THR A 88 -7.16 9.01 -10.21
C THR A 88 -6.72 10.31 -10.87
N ASN A 89 -5.93 10.21 -11.93
CA ASN A 89 -5.53 11.38 -12.71
C ASN A 89 -6.68 11.90 -13.60
N GLN A 90 -6.42 13.00 -14.32
CA GLN A 90 -7.40 13.64 -15.20
C GLN A 90 -7.92 12.74 -16.35
N TYR A 91 -7.21 11.65 -16.67
CA TYR A 91 -7.59 10.67 -17.69
C TYR A 91 -8.32 9.46 -17.10
N GLY A 92 -8.51 9.41 -15.78
CA GLY A 92 -9.22 8.34 -15.08
C GLY A 92 -8.35 7.14 -14.70
N TYR A 93 -7.03 7.19 -14.92
CA TYR A 93 -6.12 6.13 -14.49
C TYR A 93 -5.81 6.24 -13.00
N GLU A 94 -5.73 5.10 -12.30
CA GLU A 94 -5.37 5.04 -10.88
C GLU A 94 -3.87 5.29 -10.73
N ASP A 95 -3.48 6.52 -10.36
CA ASP A 95 -2.08 6.96 -10.24
C ASP A 95 -1.59 6.97 -8.78
N GLY A 96 -2.50 6.78 -7.83
CA GLY A 96 -2.18 6.88 -6.42
C GLY A 96 -3.15 6.17 -5.49
N PHE A 97 -2.68 5.98 -4.27
CA PHE A 97 -3.42 5.42 -3.17
C PHE A 97 -3.03 6.15 -1.90
N GLN A 98 -4.01 6.50 -1.08
CA GLN A 98 -3.79 7.19 0.17
C GLN A 98 -4.54 6.49 1.29
N LEU A 99 -3.89 6.38 2.44
CA LEU A 99 -4.37 5.78 3.66
C LEU A 99 -4.18 6.79 4.79
N ALA A 100 -5.22 7.03 5.58
CA ALA A 100 -5.10 7.78 6.82
C ALA A 100 -5.31 6.86 8.01
N PHE A 101 -4.50 7.08 9.05
CA PHE A 101 -4.65 6.40 10.32
C PHE A 101 -5.44 7.26 11.31
N ASP A 102 -6.30 6.62 12.08
CA ASP A 102 -6.94 7.20 13.27
C ASP A 102 -5.95 7.07 14.45
N ASP A 103 -4.88 7.88 14.38
CA ASP A 103 -3.92 8.01 15.47
C ASP A 103 -3.84 9.46 15.96
N ALA A 104 -3.33 9.64 17.18
CA ALA A 104 -3.20 10.98 17.78
C ALA A 104 -2.26 11.90 16.99
N GLU A 105 -1.45 11.35 16.09
CA GLU A 105 -0.50 12.10 15.26
C GLU A 105 -1.09 12.52 13.91
N GLY A 106 -2.29 12.05 13.56
CA GLY A 106 -2.90 12.26 12.24
C GLY A 106 -2.02 11.74 11.11
N THR A 107 -1.51 10.50 11.22
CA THR A 107 -0.58 9.96 10.22
C THR A 107 -1.26 9.58 8.92
N HIS A 108 -0.71 10.04 7.79
CA HIS A 108 -1.10 9.66 6.44
C HIS A 108 0.05 8.94 5.73
N VAL A 109 -0.33 7.97 4.90
CA VAL A 109 0.54 7.28 3.96
C VAL A 109 -0.02 7.49 2.56
N GLN A 110 0.81 7.99 1.66
CA GLN A 110 0.47 8.17 0.25
C GLN A 110 1.46 7.39 -0.61
N LEU A 111 0.92 6.64 -1.55
CA LEU A 111 1.62 5.86 -2.55
C LEU A 111 1.23 6.41 -3.92
N LEU A 112 2.23 6.70 -4.76
CA LEU A 112 2.03 7.18 -6.13
C LEU A 112 2.81 6.29 -7.10
N ALA A 113 2.22 5.98 -8.25
CA ALA A 113 2.95 5.42 -9.38
C ALA A 113 3.70 6.55 -10.11
N GLU A 114 5.02 6.39 -10.26
CA GLU A 114 5.84 7.34 -11.01
C GLU A 114 6.98 6.59 -11.70
N ALA A 115 6.98 6.53 -13.03
CA ALA A 115 8.06 5.91 -13.81
C ALA A 115 8.26 4.43 -13.46
N SER A 116 7.16 3.67 -13.42
CA SER A 116 7.12 2.22 -13.18
C SER A 116 7.59 1.81 -11.77
N GLN A 117 7.60 2.73 -10.81
CA GLN A 117 7.92 2.49 -9.40
C GLN A 117 6.89 3.16 -8.49
N LEU A 118 6.82 2.72 -7.23
CA LEU A 118 6.05 3.38 -6.19
C LEU A 118 6.88 4.44 -5.47
N ARG A 119 6.28 5.62 -5.27
CA ARG A 119 6.75 6.63 -4.32
C ARG A 119 5.94 6.55 -3.04
N LEU A 120 6.61 6.25 -1.93
CA LEU A 120 6.03 6.26 -0.59
C LEU A 120 6.28 7.60 0.10
N ILE A 121 5.21 8.24 0.55
CA ILE A 121 5.25 9.48 1.32
C ILE A 121 4.50 9.25 2.63
N VAL A 122 5.13 9.55 3.76
CA VAL A 122 4.50 9.49 5.09
C VAL A 122 4.50 10.90 5.66
N PHE A 123 3.33 11.40 6.06
CA PHE A 123 3.17 12.76 6.56
C PHE A 123 2.06 12.87 7.61
N ARG A 124 1.94 14.04 8.23
CA ARG A 124 0.89 14.36 9.22
C ARG A 124 0.02 15.50 8.68
N GLU A 125 -1.29 15.46 8.89
CA GLU A 125 -2.13 16.65 8.71
C GLU A 125 -1.89 17.63 9.88
N TYR A 126 -1.73 18.92 9.55
CA TYR A 126 -1.44 20.00 10.50
C TYR A 126 -2.73 20.69 10.98
#